data_AF-A0A846QZF9-F1
#
_entry.id   AF-A0A846QZF9-F1
#
_cell.length_a   1.000
_cell.length_b   1.000
_cell.length_c   1.000
_cell.angle_alpha   90.00
_cell.angle_beta   90.00
_cell.angle_gamma   90.00
#
_symmetry.space_group_name_H-M   'P 1'
#
loop_
_entity.id
_entity.type
_entity.pdbx_description
1 polymer ?
#
loop_
_entity_poly.entity_id
_entity_poly.type
_entity_poly.pdbx_seq_one_letter_code
_entity_poly.pdbx_strand_id
1 'polypeptide(L)'
;MNRKMNTYFFVLSLSILAFIGKGIMYLSISGYLPIILSLFVLGVFLISRKKIKLLIFSIKFWAISLIIWSVLRIIIGAMNYFIKPLTENHLHQQLGIRGMIISIIFLWAGFYLLKKKYRNNWLQQRTEVKNK
;
A
#
# COMPACT_ATOMS: atom_id res chain seq x y z
N MET A 1 0.81 20.62 -14.09
CA MET A 1 1.23 19.53 -13.17
C MET A 1 1.66 18.34 -14.02
N ASN A 2 2.89 17.83 -13.86
CA ASN A 2 3.45 16.78 -14.74
C ASN A 2 2.62 15.48 -14.65
N ARG A 3 2.11 14.95 -15.78
CA ARG A 3 1.15 13.81 -15.83
C ARG A 3 1.61 12.60 -14.99
N LYS A 4 2.92 12.34 -15.00
CA LYS A 4 3.56 11.24 -14.25
C LYS A 4 3.50 11.41 -12.72
N MET A 5 3.52 12.65 -12.22
CA MET A 5 3.40 12.91 -10.78
C MET A 5 1.97 12.74 -10.30
N ASN A 6 0.98 13.14 -11.11
CA ASN A 6 -0.43 12.90 -10.79
C ASN A 6 -0.70 11.41 -10.65
N THR A 7 -0.17 10.59 -11.57
CA THR A 7 -0.29 9.13 -11.47
C THR A 7 0.36 8.57 -10.20
N TYR A 8 1.54 9.07 -9.81
CA TYR A 8 2.23 8.60 -8.61
C TYR A 8 1.43 8.87 -7.32
N PHE A 9 0.93 10.09 -7.15
CA PHE A 9 0.07 10.41 -6.00
C PHE A 9 -1.26 9.69 -6.06
N PHE A 10 -1.83 9.53 -7.26
CA PHE A 10 -3.06 8.78 -7.44
C PHE A 10 -2.90 7.32 -7.00
N VAL A 11 -1.83 6.64 -7.43
CA VAL A 11 -1.53 5.26 -7.00
C VAL A 11 -1.31 5.20 -5.49
N LEU A 12 -0.58 6.16 -4.91
CA LEU A 12 -0.36 6.21 -3.46
C LEU A 12 -1.68 6.37 -2.70
N SER A 13 -2.49 7.38 -3.04
CA SER A 13 -3.78 7.65 -2.39
C SER A 13 -4.75 6.48 -2.56
N LEU A 14 -4.85 5.93 -3.78
CA LEU A 14 -5.71 4.77 -4.06
C LEU A 14 -5.27 3.55 -3.26
N SER A 15 -3.96 3.30 -3.15
CA SER A 15 -3.44 2.18 -2.36
C SER A 15 -3.76 2.32 -0.87
N ILE A 16 -3.64 3.52 -0.31
CA ILE A 16 -3.97 3.80 1.09
C ILE A 16 -5.48 3.61 1.32
N LEU A 17 -6.32 4.19 0.46
CA LEU A 17 -7.78 4.05 0.57
C LEU A 17 -8.23 2.60 0.46
N ALA A 18 -7.67 1.84 -0.47
CA ALA A 18 -7.97 0.42 -0.62
C ALA A 18 -7.55 -0.39 0.62
N PHE A 19 -6.43 -0.02 1.25
CA PHE A 19 -5.99 -0.64 2.50
C PHE A 19 -6.87 -0.27 3.69
N ILE A 20 -7.35 0.98 3.77
CA ILE A 20 -8.35 1.41 4.76
C ILE A 20 -9.64 0.60 4.58
N GLY A 21 -10.16 0.49 3.36
CA GLY A 21 -11.35 -0.31 3.06
C GLY A 21 -11.19 -1.78 3.46
N LYS A 22 -10.02 -2.36 3.19
CA LYS A 22 -9.67 -3.69 3.72
C LYS A 22 -9.60 -3.70 5.25
N GLY A 23 -9.00 -2.69 5.89
CA GLY A 23 -8.97 -2.56 7.34
C GLY A 23 -10.36 -2.55 7.97
N ILE A 24 -11.31 -1.83 7.37
CA ILE A 24 -12.71 -1.81 7.81
C ILE A 24 -13.34 -3.20 7.68
N MET A 25 -13.13 -3.91 6.56
CA MET A 25 -13.61 -5.29 6.43
C MET A 25 -13.00 -6.24 7.47
N TYR A 26 -11.74 -6.01 7.87
CA TYR A 26 -11.05 -6.84 8.85
C TYR A 26 -11.46 -6.50 10.29
N LEU A 27 -11.92 -5.28 10.58
CA LEU A 27 -12.50 -4.94 11.88
C LEU A 27 -13.68 -5.85 12.24
N SER A 28 -14.51 -6.22 11.24
CA SER A 28 -15.62 -7.14 11.43
C SER A 28 -15.20 -8.57 11.82
N ILE A 29 -13.91 -8.90 11.68
CA ILE A 29 -13.33 -10.23 11.91
C ILE A 29 -12.12 -10.08 12.86
N SER A 30 -12.22 -9.14 13.82
CA SER A 30 -11.22 -8.86 14.88
C SER A 30 -9.78 -8.58 14.43
N GLY A 31 -9.55 -8.31 13.14
CA GLY A 31 -8.24 -7.98 12.59
C GLY A 31 -7.97 -6.48 12.56
N TYR A 32 -7.33 -5.93 13.59
CA TYR A 32 -7.03 -4.48 13.66
C TYR A 32 -5.78 -4.06 12.87
N LEU A 33 -4.94 -5.01 12.47
CA LEU A 33 -3.63 -4.72 11.89
C LEU A 33 -3.69 -3.87 10.61
N PRO A 34 -4.53 -4.17 9.59
CA PRO A 34 -4.53 -3.41 8.35
C PRO A 34 -5.01 -1.96 8.56
N ILE A 35 -5.97 -1.75 9.46
CA ILE A 35 -6.49 -0.40 9.73
C ILE A 35 -5.46 0.44 10.49
N ILE A 36 -4.82 -0.11 11.53
CA ILE A 36 -3.75 0.57 12.27
C ILE A 36 -2.62 0.96 11.33
N LEU A 37 -2.17 0.03 10.48
CA LEU A 37 -1.09 0.27 9.52
C LEU A 37 -1.46 1.40 8.53
N SER A 38 -2.68 1.36 8.00
CA SER A 38 -3.15 2.38 7.04
C SER A 38 -3.30 3.77 7.68
N LEU A 39 -3.83 3.86 8.90
CA LEU A 39 -3.99 5.11 9.64
C LEU A 39 -2.64 5.68 10.06
N PHE A 40 -1.72 4.83 10.51
CA PHE A 40 -0.35 5.24 10.82
C PHE A 40 0.31 5.86 9.59
N VAL A 41 0.25 5.18 8.44
CA VAL A 41 0.85 5.70 7.21
C VAL A 41 0.16 6.97 6.74
N LEU A 42 -1.16 7.06 6.83
CA LEU A 42 -1.91 8.27 6.50
C LEU A 42 -1.48 9.44 7.40
N GLY A 43 -1.41 9.22 8.72
CA GLY A 43 -0.99 10.22 9.69
C GLY A 43 0.45 10.69 9.43
N VAL A 44 1.38 9.75 9.23
CA VAL A 44 2.76 10.06 8.86
C VAL A 44 2.77 10.82 7.53
N PHE A 45 1.99 10.43 6.52
CA PHE A 45 1.92 11.12 5.23
C PHE A 45 1.44 12.56 5.35
N LEU A 46 0.39 12.81 6.15
CA LEU A 46 -0.16 14.16 6.40
C LEU A 46 0.87 15.06 7.10
N ILE A 47 1.51 14.56 8.15
CA ILE A 47 2.54 15.29 8.91
C ILE A 47 3.78 15.56 8.03
N SER A 48 4.16 14.58 7.21
CA SER A 48 5.36 14.62 6.38
C SER A 48 5.26 15.59 5.20
N ARG A 49 4.08 16.11 4.86
CA ARG A 49 3.91 17.08 3.76
C ARG A 49 4.86 18.28 3.84
N LYS A 50 5.19 18.71 5.06
CA LYS A 50 6.09 19.84 5.33
C LYS A 50 7.58 19.49 5.23
N LYS A 51 7.96 18.22 5.42
CA LYS A 51 9.36 17.76 5.45
C LYS A 51 9.62 16.69 4.39
N ILE A 52 10.29 17.09 3.30
CA ILE A 52 10.57 16.24 2.14
C ILE A 52 11.25 14.91 2.51
N LYS A 53 12.25 14.93 3.41
CA LYS A 53 12.95 13.72 3.85
C LYS A 53 12.01 12.72 4.54
N LEU A 54 11.12 13.21 5.42
CA LEU A 54 10.13 12.36 6.06
C LEU A 54 9.14 11.82 5.04
N LEU A 55 8.67 12.64 4.09
CA LEU A 55 7.72 12.19 3.08
C LEU A 55 8.27 11.03 2.24
N ILE A 56 9.53 11.12 1.81
CA ILE A 56 10.21 10.04 1.10
C ILE A 56 10.27 8.78 1.97
N PHE A 57 10.60 8.94 3.24
CA PHE A 57 10.64 7.82 4.18
C PHE A 57 9.27 7.17 4.34
N SER A 58 8.20 7.94 4.52
CA SER A 58 6.83 7.42 4.63
C SER A 58 6.40 6.65 3.39
N ILE A 59 6.70 7.19 2.20
CA ILE A 59 6.34 6.55 0.94
C ILE A 59 7.12 5.24 0.75
N LYS A 60 8.41 5.22 1.08
CA LYS A 60 9.22 4.00 1.04
C LYS A 60 8.71 2.96 2.04
N PHE A 61 8.46 3.39 3.27
CA PHE A 61 7.92 2.53 4.32
C PHE A 61 6.60 1.92 3.87
N TRP A 62 5.67 2.73 3.36
CA TRP A 62 4.40 2.26 2.82
C TRP A 62 4.55 1.25 1.69
N ALA A 63 5.41 1.56 0.72
CA ALA A 63 5.64 0.68 -0.42
C ALA A 63 6.23 -0.68 0.01
N ILE A 64 7.16 -0.68 0.98
CA ILE A 64 7.70 -1.90 1.57
C ILE A 64 6.60 -2.66 2.33
N SER A 65 5.79 -1.98 3.13
CA SER A 65 4.66 -2.59 3.84
C SER A 65 3.67 -3.25 2.88
N LEU A 66 3.34 -2.61 1.75
CA LEU A 66 2.49 -3.17 0.71
C LEU A 66 3.09 -4.46 0.11
N ILE A 67 4.40 -4.46 -0.16
CA ILE A 67 5.09 -5.62 -0.71
C ILE A 67 5.06 -6.77 0.29
N ILE A 68 5.49 -6.53 1.54
CA ILE A 68 5.52 -7.55 2.59
C ILE A 68 4.13 -8.14 2.80
N TRP A 69 3.11 -7.29 2.94
CA TRP A 69 1.74 -7.73 3.13
C TRP A 69 1.22 -8.56 1.96
N SER A 70 1.51 -8.14 0.72
CA SER A 70 1.07 -8.85 -0.49
C SER A 70 1.76 -10.20 -0.61
N VAL A 71 3.06 -10.28 -0.33
CA VAL A 71 3.82 -11.54 -0.34
C VAL A 71 3.29 -12.50 0.71
N LEU A 72 3.14 -12.05 1.97
CA LEU A 72 2.57 -12.88 3.03
C LEU A 72 1.19 -13.41 2.65
N ARG A 73 0.34 -12.55 2.08
CA ARG A 73 -1.01 -12.95 1.67
C ARG A 73 -1.02 -13.96 0.53
N ILE A 74 -0.14 -13.80 -0.46
CA ILE A 74 0.03 -14.77 -1.55
C ILE A 74 0.50 -16.12 -1.01
N ILE A 75 1.48 -16.12 -0.10
CA ILE A 75 1.99 -17.35 0.54
C ILE A 75 0.87 -18.05 1.32
N ILE A 76 0.18 -17.34 2.21
CA ILE A 76 -0.91 -17.90 3.02
C ILE A 76 -2.05 -18.39 2.12
N GLY A 77 -2.40 -17.63 1.08
CA GLY A 77 -3.43 -18.01 0.11
C GLY A 77 -3.07 -19.28 -0.67
N ALA A 78 -1.82 -19.40 -1.11
CA ALA A 78 -1.32 -20.60 -1.77
C ALA A 78 -1.33 -21.81 -0.82
N MET A 79 -0.89 -21.65 0.44
CA MET A 79 -0.95 -22.73 1.44
C MET A 79 -2.39 -23.20 1.69
N ASN A 80 -3.35 -22.27 1.78
CA ASN A 80 -4.77 -22.59 1.94
C ASN A 80 -5.35 -23.33 0.72
N TYR A 81 -4.80 -23.14 -0.48
CA TYR A 81 -5.29 -23.83 -1.68
C TYR A 81 -4.62 -25.20 -1.89
N PHE A 82 -3.32 -25.33 -1.61
CA PHE A 82 -2.53 -26.51 -1.96
C PHE A 82 -2.31 -27.50 -0.81
N ILE A 83 -2.29 -27.04 0.44
CA ILE A 83 -1.92 -27.89 1.60
C ILE A 83 -3.16 -28.34 2.36
N LYS A 84 -3.91 -27.38 2.91
CA LYS A 84 -5.11 -27.66 3.68
C LYS A 84 -6.04 -26.45 3.63
N PRO A 85 -7.27 -26.59 3.12
CA PRO A 85 -8.24 -25.51 3.18
C PRO A 85 -8.57 -25.20 4.63
N LEU A 86 -8.51 -23.92 4.99
CA LEU A 86 -8.98 -23.42 6.26
C LEU A 86 -10.49 -23.70 6.34
N THR A 87 -10.91 -24.31 7.45
CA THR A 87 -12.31 -24.71 7.71
C THR A 87 -13.24 -23.51 7.90
N GLU A 88 -12.69 -22.33 8.16
CA GLU A 88 -13.46 -21.10 8.34
C GLU A 88 -13.81 -20.45 7.00
N ASN A 89 -15.10 -20.47 6.65
CA ASN A 89 -15.62 -19.94 5.39
C ASN A 89 -15.20 -18.48 5.10
N HIS A 90 -15.07 -17.65 6.13
CA HIS A 90 -14.68 -16.25 5.95
C HIS A 90 -13.19 -16.11 5.57
N LEU A 91 -12.30 -16.94 6.12
CA LEU A 91 -10.89 -16.99 5.72
C LEU A 91 -10.75 -17.53 4.30
N HIS A 92 -11.57 -18.53 3.96
CA HIS A 92 -11.54 -19.14 2.63
C HIS A 92 -11.95 -18.15 1.53
N GLN A 93 -12.99 -17.34 1.76
CA GLN A 93 -13.37 -16.26 0.84
C GLN A 93 -12.31 -15.14 0.75
N GLN A 94 -11.63 -14.83 1.86
CA GLN A 94 -10.59 -13.80 1.89
C GLN A 94 -9.28 -14.20 1.22
N LEU A 95 -8.94 -15.47 1.26
CA LEU A 95 -7.71 -16.06 0.72
C LEU A 95 -7.92 -16.72 -0.64
N GLY A 96 -9.15 -16.79 -1.12
CA GLY A 96 -9.49 -17.27 -2.46
C GLY A 96 -8.96 -16.36 -3.58
N ILE A 97 -9.27 -16.74 -4.82
CA ILE A 97 -8.78 -16.12 -6.06
C ILE A 97 -8.93 -14.59 -6.09
N ARG A 98 -10.07 -14.06 -5.60
CA ARG A 98 -10.29 -12.60 -5.52
C ARG A 98 -9.26 -11.90 -4.61
N GLY A 99 -8.94 -12.50 -3.46
CA GLY A 99 -7.91 -11.99 -2.55
C GLY A 99 -6.51 -12.04 -3.15
N MET A 100 -6.23 -13.07 -3.96
CA MET A 100 -4.95 -13.24 -4.63
C MET A 100 -4.73 -12.18 -5.72
N ILE A 101 -5.74 -11.89 -6.55
CA ILE A 101 -5.70 -10.83 -7.57
C ILE A 101 -5.42 -9.47 -6.92
N ILE A 102 -6.14 -9.15 -5.83
CA ILE A 102 -5.93 -7.91 -5.08
C ILE A 102 -4.50 -7.82 -4.55
N SER A 103 -3.94 -8.93 -4.05
CA SER A 103 -2.56 -8.98 -3.54
C SER A 103 -1.54 -8.73 -4.65
N ILE A 104 -1.75 -9.26 -5.85
CA ILE A 104 -0.88 -9.01 -7.01
C ILE A 104 -0.92 -7.52 -7.41
N ILE A 105 -2.09 -6.90 -7.43
CA ILE A 105 -2.24 -5.46 -7.72
C ILE A 105 -1.48 -4.62 -6.68
N PHE A 106 -1.61 -4.94 -5.39
CA PHE A 106 -0.89 -4.23 -4.33
C PHE A 106 0.62 -4.44 -4.39
N LEU A 107 1.07 -5.65 -4.73
CA LEU A 107 2.48 -5.96 -4.94
C LEU A 107 3.05 -5.08 -6.06
N TRP A 108 2.33 -4.99 -7.18
CA TRP A 108 2.73 -4.16 -8.31
C TRP A 108 2.74 -2.66 -7.96
N ALA A 109 1.74 -2.19 -7.22
CA ALA A 109 1.70 -0.82 -6.70
C ALA A 109 2.89 -0.51 -5.77
N GLY A 110 3.26 -1.44 -4.89
CA GLY A 110 4.43 -1.31 -4.02
C GLY A 110 5.74 -1.16 -4.81
N PHE A 111 5.97 -2.02 -5.80
CA PHE A 111 7.14 -1.90 -6.67
C PHE A 111 7.13 -0.60 -7.49
N TYR A 112 5.96 -0.18 -7.99
CA TYR A 112 5.80 1.08 -8.70
C TYR A 112 6.17 2.28 -7.82
N LEU A 113 5.70 2.30 -6.57
CA LEU A 113 6.00 3.37 -5.60
C LEU A 113 7.49 3.41 -5.21
N LEU A 114 8.18 2.28 -5.15
CA LEU A 114 9.63 2.23 -4.86
C LEU A 114 10.52 2.74 -6.00
N LYS A 115 10.01 2.81 -7.24
CA LYS A 115 10.81 3.11 -8.42
C LYS A 115 11.42 4.53 -8.34
N LYS A 116 12.75 4.59 -8.17
CA LYS A 116 13.57 5.79 -7.95
C LYS A 116 13.34 6.92 -8.97
N LYS A 117 13.06 6.57 -10.23
CA LYS A 117 12.82 7.53 -11.33
C LYS A 117 11.67 8.49 -11.05
N TYR A 118 10.57 8.01 -10.48
CA TYR A 118 9.39 8.85 -10.21
C TYR A 118 9.55 9.72 -8.97
N ARG A 119 10.35 9.25 -7.99
CA ARG A 119 10.70 10.01 -6.79
C ARG A 119 11.57 11.23 -7.10
N ASN A 120 12.62 11.07 -7.91
CA ASN A 120 13.56 12.15 -8.18
C ASN A 120 12.93 13.29 -8.99
N ASN A 121 12.08 12.96 -9.98
CA ASN A 121 11.37 13.97 -10.77
C ASN A 121 10.45 14.85 -9.90
N TRP A 122 9.84 14.27 -8.87
CA TRP A 122 9.01 15.05 -7.93
C TRP A 122 9.83 15.98 -7.04
N LEU A 123 11.00 15.51 -6.59
CA LEU A 123 11.89 16.31 -5.74
C LEU A 123 12.42 17.53 -6.50
N GLN A 124 12.83 17.36 -7.76
CA GLN A 124 13.31 18.44 -8.62
C GLN A 124 12.26 19.53 -8.80
N GLN A 125 11.00 19.18 -9.07
CA GLN A 125 9.93 20.17 -9.25
C GLN A 125 9.60 20.95 -7.97
N ARG A 126 9.65 20.31 -6.79
CA ARG A 126 9.41 21.03 -5.52
C ARG A 126 10.55 22.00 -5.17
N THR A 127 11.80 21.66 -5.51
CA THR A 127 12.93 22.57 -5.32
C THR A 127 12.88 23.75 -6.29
N GLU A 128 12.45 23.54 -7.53
CA GLU A 128 12.29 24.61 -8.52
C GLU A 128 11.20 25.62 -8.12
N VAL A 129 10.06 25.16 -7.60
CA VAL A 129 8.97 26.05 -7.12
C VAL A 129 9.39 26.86 -5.90
N LYS A 130 10.30 26.37 -5.06
CA LYS A 130 10.75 27.08 -3.86
C LYS A 130 11.83 28.14 -4.14
N ASN A 131 12.45 28.08 -5.32
CA ASN A 131 13.51 28.99 -5.75
C ASN A 131 13.00 30.07 -6.72
N LYS A 132 11.70 30.09 -7.01
CA LYS A 132 10.99 31.19 -7.69
C LYS A 132 10.17 31.95 -6.66
#